data_AF-T0KQD1-F1
#
_entry.id   AF-T0KQD1-F1
#
_cell.length_a   1.000
_cell.length_b   1.000
_cell.length_c   1.000
_cell.angle_alpha   90.00
_cell.angle_beta   90.00
_cell.angle_gamma   90.00
#
_symmetry.space_group_name_H-M   'P 1'
#
loop_
_entity.id
_entity.type
_entity.pdbx_description
1 polymer ?
#
loop_
_entity_poly.entity_id
_entity_poly.type
_entity_poly.pdbx_seq_one_letter_code
_entity_poly.pdbx_strand_id
1 'polypeptide(L)'
;MASRPDLLDANGIEEICTTHCRTSLSDLRTKIQTDCDSEKDVFDHNLALYPATYIVDRYIYVYDISCYKHRDTGNACDYVLGEWRNDTNSAPRQCDDCILGPMQLEVNSPIGHTESRADEFKSAVSSCGASGYAYTSPPPYLPSPTSSPESLAVVPQDWSARRMSSECATTYRVREGDTCDSIAAAQEVPSRDLVEANDELDAWCGGLETGRDLCLPPSAKCTF
;
A
#
# COMPACT_ATOMS: atom_id res chain seq x y z
N MET A 1 5.30 -27.96 -4.11
CA MET A 1 4.69 -27.03 -5.07
C MET A 1 4.50 -25.71 -4.34
N ALA A 2 5.43 -24.79 -4.49
CA ALA A 2 5.30 -23.48 -3.88
C ALA A 2 4.55 -22.58 -4.88
N SER A 3 3.37 -22.12 -4.48
CA SER A 3 2.70 -20.99 -5.12
C SER A 3 3.74 -19.86 -5.25
N ARG A 4 3.98 -19.29 -6.45
CA ARG A 4 4.58 -17.94 -6.45
C ARG A 4 3.59 -17.08 -5.66
N PRO A 5 4.02 -16.39 -4.59
CA PRO A 5 3.13 -15.63 -3.71
C PRO A 5 2.43 -14.44 -4.40
N ASP A 6 2.67 -14.23 -5.70
CA ASP A 6 2.27 -13.05 -6.45
C ASP A 6 0.95 -13.18 -7.24
N LEU A 7 0.28 -14.34 -7.26
CA LEU A 7 -1.02 -14.52 -7.93
C LEU A 7 -2.09 -14.98 -6.95
N LEU A 8 -3.28 -14.40 -7.06
CA LEU A 8 -4.46 -14.84 -6.32
C LEU A 8 -4.99 -16.17 -6.88
N ASP A 9 -5.30 -17.11 -5.99
CA ASP A 9 -6.07 -18.30 -6.37
C ASP A 9 -7.58 -17.99 -6.43
N ALA A 10 -8.40 -18.98 -6.75
CA ALA A 10 -9.85 -18.79 -6.89
C ALA A 10 -10.50 -18.21 -5.64
N ASN A 11 -10.06 -18.65 -4.45
CA ASN A 11 -10.59 -18.16 -3.18
C ASN A 11 -10.15 -16.72 -2.93
N GLY A 12 -8.88 -16.41 -3.16
CA GLY A 12 -8.34 -15.05 -3.03
C GLY A 12 -9.01 -14.06 -3.98
N ILE A 13 -9.34 -14.48 -5.20
CA ILE A 13 -10.08 -13.67 -6.16
C ILE A 13 -11.51 -13.41 -5.66
N GLU A 14 -12.21 -14.43 -5.17
CA GLU A 14 -13.58 -14.28 -4.65
C GLU A 14 -13.63 -13.35 -3.43
N GLU A 15 -12.65 -13.46 -2.54
CA GLU A 15 -12.57 -12.67 -1.32
C GLU A 15 -12.17 -11.21 -1.59
N ILE A 16 -11.12 -11.00 -2.38
CA ILE A 16 -10.51 -9.68 -2.56
C ILE A 16 -11.18 -8.91 -3.70
N CYS A 17 -11.43 -9.55 -4.86
CA CYS A 17 -11.82 -8.88 -6.10
C CYS A 17 -13.31 -8.53 -6.18
N THR A 18 -13.82 -7.96 -5.09
CA THR A 18 -15.19 -7.47 -4.95
C THR A 18 -15.25 -5.96 -5.16
N THR A 19 -16.38 -5.47 -5.67
CA THR A 19 -16.63 -4.02 -5.79
C THR A 19 -16.60 -3.33 -4.43
N HIS A 20 -17.04 -4.03 -3.37
CA HIS A 20 -17.02 -3.51 -2.00
C HIS A 20 -15.59 -3.24 -1.52
N CYS A 21 -14.67 -4.20 -1.68
CA CYS A 21 -13.25 -4.02 -1.31
C CYS A 21 -12.65 -2.79 -2.00
N ARG A 22 -12.87 -2.66 -3.32
CA ARG A 22 -12.36 -1.51 -4.08
C ARG A 22 -12.96 -0.18 -3.62
N THR A 23 -14.26 -0.16 -3.37
CA THR A 23 -14.96 1.06 -2.94
C THR A 23 -14.47 1.48 -1.56
N SER A 24 -14.33 0.54 -0.63
CA SER A 24 -13.80 0.81 0.71
C SER A 24 -12.39 1.41 0.69
N LEU A 25 -11.51 0.94 -0.20
CA LEU A 25 -10.17 1.53 -0.36
C LEU A 25 -10.25 2.95 -0.92
N SER A 26 -11.14 3.20 -1.88
CA SER A 26 -11.33 4.52 -2.49
C SER A 26 -11.93 5.53 -1.50
N ASP A 27 -12.87 5.08 -0.67
CA ASP A 27 -13.48 5.88 0.39
C ASP A 27 -12.45 6.22 1.48
N LEU A 28 -11.64 5.24 1.90
CA LEU A 28 -10.56 5.47 2.85
C LEU A 28 -9.53 6.47 2.30
N ARG A 29 -9.12 6.31 1.04
CA ARG A 29 -8.22 7.26 0.37
C ARG A 29 -8.79 8.68 0.40
N THR A 30 -10.07 8.83 0.06
CA THR A 30 -10.76 10.14 0.04
C THR A 30 -10.83 10.74 1.45
N LYS A 31 -11.10 9.91 2.45
CA LYS A 31 -11.13 10.33 3.85
C LYS A 31 -9.76 10.85 4.29
N ILE A 32 -8.68 10.11 4.04
CA ILE A 32 -7.31 10.55 4.35
C ILE A 32 -6.98 11.87 3.64
N GLN A 33 -7.34 12.01 2.37
CA GLN A 33 -7.12 13.26 1.63
C GLN A 33 -7.89 14.46 2.19
N THR A 34 -9.03 14.21 2.82
CA THR A 34 -9.88 15.27 3.39
C THR A 34 -9.42 15.64 4.79
N ASP A 35 -9.01 14.66 5.59
CA ASP A 35 -8.72 14.81 7.01
C ASP A 35 -7.23 15.12 7.29
N CYS A 36 -6.32 14.93 6.33
CA CYS A 36 -4.88 15.11 6.50
C CYS A 36 -4.31 16.26 5.65
N ASP A 37 -3.36 17.01 6.20
CA ASP A 37 -2.55 17.98 5.48
C ASP A 37 -1.43 17.25 4.72
N SER A 38 -1.49 17.22 3.39
CA SER A 38 -0.54 16.47 2.56
C SER A 38 0.92 16.93 2.68
N GLU A 39 1.20 18.11 3.22
CA GLU A 39 2.56 18.61 3.44
C GLU A 39 3.08 18.30 4.84
N LYS A 40 2.20 18.18 5.83
CA LYS A 40 2.57 17.98 7.24
C LYS A 40 2.40 16.54 7.71
N ASP A 41 1.33 15.90 7.26
CA ASP A 41 0.95 14.54 7.66
C ASP A 41 1.56 13.53 6.69
N VAL A 42 2.89 13.46 6.77
CA VAL A 42 3.74 12.59 5.96
C VAL A 42 4.44 11.56 6.83
N PHE A 43 4.76 10.40 6.25
CA PHE A 43 5.57 9.37 6.91
C PHE A 43 6.84 9.10 6.12
N ASP A 44 7.92 8.81 6.84
CA ASP A 44 9.17 8.36 6.23
C ASP A 44 9.07 6.89 5.83
N HIS A 45 9.46 6.60 4.60
CA HIS A 45 9.70 5.25 4.14
C HIS A 45 10.93 5.24 3.23
N ASN A 46 11.99 4.55 3.67
CA ASN A 46 13.27 4.49 2.96
C ASN A 46 13.89 5.88 2.66
N LEU A 47 13.91 6.77 3.66
CA LEU A 47 14.49 8.12 3.57
C LEU A 47 13.74 9.07 2.62
N ALA A 48 12.47 8.77 2.35
CA ALA A 48 11.58 9.60 1.56
C ALA A 48 10.27 9.82 2.29
N LEU A 49 9.73 11.04 2.22
CA LEU A 49 8.49 11.43 2.87
C LEU A 49 7.32 11.20 1.91
N TYR A 50 6.36 10.38 2.35
CA TYR A 50 5.15 10.06 1.59
C TYR A 50 3.92 10.67 2.25
N PRO A 51 2.93 11.12 1.47
CA PRO A 51 1.63 11.50 2.00
C PRO A 51 0.95 10.28 2.65
N ALA A 52 0.12 10.51 3.65
CA ALA A 52 -0.65 9.46 4.33
C ALA A 52 -1.46 8.56 3.38
N THR A 53 -1.84 9.05 2.18
CA THR A 53 -2.55 8.26 1.17
C THR A 53 -1.73 7.13 0.57
N TYR A 54 -0.39 7.18 0.64
CA TYR A 54 0.49 6.28 -0.11
C TYR A 54 0.24 4.81 0.15
N ILE A 55 -0.05 4.42 1.39
CA ILE A 55 -0.37 3.03 1.72
C ILE A 55 -1.64 2.57 1.00
N VAL A 56 -2.67 3.41 1.01
CA VAL A 56 -3.95 3.09 0.33
C VAL A 56 -3.79 3.12 -1.18
N ASP A 57 -3.00 4.05 -1.72
CA ASP A 57 -2.67 4.11 -3.14
C ASP A 57 -1.97 2.82 -3.61
N ARG A 58 -1.07 2.26 -2.78
CA ARG A 58 -0.44 0.95 -3.05
C ARG A 58 -1.45 -0.19 -3.04
N TYR A 59 -2.39 -0.22 -2.10
CA TYR A 59 -3.42 -1.26 -2.07
C TYR A 59 -4.36 -1.18 -3.27
N ILE A 60 -4.77 0.03 -3.67
CA ILE A 60 -5.59 0.24 -4.87
C ILE A 60 -4.82 -0.22 -6.11
N TYR A 61 -3.55 0.14 -6.23
CA TYR A 61 -2.69 -0.28 -7.32
C TYR A 61 -2.57 -1.80 -7.43
N VAL A 62 -2.30 -2.49 -6.31
CA VAL A 62 -2.20 -3.96 -6.30
C VAL A 62 -3.56 -4.60 -6.59
N TYR A 63 -4.65 -4.06 -6.04
CA TYR A 63 -6.00 -4.51 -6.37
C TYR A 63 -6.26 -4.44 -7.88
N ASP A 64 -5.96 -3.30 -8.52
CA ASP A 64 -6.20 -3.11 -9.94
C ASP A 64 -5.49 -4.14 -10.82
N ILE A 65 -4.28 -4.52 -10.42
CA ILE A 65 -3.48 -5.53 -11.12
C ILE A 65 -4.01 -6.94 -10.87
N SER A 66 -4.10 -7.36 -9.60
CA SER A 66 -4.47 -8.74 -9.23
C SER A 66 -5.92 -9.07 -9.60
N CYS A 67 -6.80 -8.08 -9.56
CA CYS A 67 -8.21 -8.23 -9.91
C CYS A 67 -8.51 -7.89 -11.37
N TYR A 68 -7.48 -7.68 -12.19
CA TYR A 68 -7.66 -7.43 -13.62
C TYR A 68 -8.40 -8.60 -14.27
N LYS A 69 -9.40 -8.26 -15.09
CA LYS A 69 -10.21 -9.22 -15.84
C LYS A 69 -9.91 -9.06 -17.32
N HIS A 70 -9.71 -10.20 -17.98
CA HIS A 70 -9.51 -10.25 -19.42
C HIS A 70 -10.66 -9.54 -20.14
N ARG A 71 -10.36 -8.59 -21.04
CA ARG A 71 -11.34 -7.71 -21.70
C ARG A 71 -12.44 -8.46 -22.44
N ASP A 72 -12.08 -9.51 -23.17
CA ASP A 72 -13.04 -10.25 -23.99
C ASP A 72 -13.82 -11.33 -23.20
N THR A 73 -13.15 -12.05 -22.31
CA THR A 73 -13.74 -13.21 -21.62
C THR A 73 -14.31 -12.89 -20.24
N GLY A 74 -13.87 -11.80 -19.62
CA GLY A 74 -14.22 -11.44 -18.24
C GLY A 74 -13.55 -12.31 -17.17
N ASN A 75 -12.70 -13.27 -17.57
CA ASN A 75 -11.99 -14.15 -16.64
C ASN A 75 -10.95 -13.36 -15.83
N ALA A 76 -10.81 -13.69 -14.56
CA ALA A 76 -9.76 -13.13 -13.71
C ALA A 76 -8.39 -13.60 -14.19
N CYS A 77 -7.48 -12.65 -14.41
CA CYS A 77 -6.21 -12.97 -15.04
C CYS A 77 -5.25 -13.73 -14.12
N ASP A 78 -5.27 -13.49 -12.82
CA ASP A 78 -4.49 -14.29 -11.86
C ASP A 78 -4.89 -15.78 -11.90
N TYR A 79 -6.19 -16.07 -12.10
CA TYR A 79 -6.68 -17.44 -12.29
C TYR A 79 -6.17 -18.04 -13.61
N VAL A 80 -6.29 -17.30 -14.72
CA VAL A 80 -5.79 -17.74 -16.04
C VAL A 80 -4.28 -18.02 -16.01
N LEU A 81 -3.50 -17.12 -15.41
CA LEU A 81 -2.06 -17.26 -15.22
C LEU A 81 -1.71 -18.43 -14.29
N GLY A 82 -2.56 -18.73 -13.31
CA GLY A 82 -2.46 -19.90 -12.45
C GLY A 82 -2.57 -21.20 -13.24
N GLU A 83 -3.59 -21.32 -14.09
CA GLU A 83 -3.84 -22.50 -14.93
C GLU A 83 -2.67 -22.76 -15.91
N TRP A 84 -2.12 -21.67 -16.47
CA TRP A 84 -0.97 -21.70 -17.36
C TRP A 84 0.28 -22.34 -16.78
N ARG A 85 0.47 -22.34 -15.45
CA ARG A 85 1.61 -23.01 -14.79
C ARG A 85 1.57 -24.52 -14.95
N ASN A 86 0.37 -25.08 -15.09
CA ASN A 86 0.16 -26.53 -15.20
C ASN A 86 0.12 -27.01 -16.65
N ASP A 87 0.03 -26.08 -17.61
CA ASP A 87 -0.06 -26.40 -19.03
C ASP A 87 1.35 -26.50 -19.66
N THR A 88 1.61 -27.64 -20.30
CA THR A 88 2.87 -27.98 -20.98
C THR A 88 2.94 -27.43 -22.41
N ASN A 89 1.89 -26.79 -22.92
CA ASN A 89 1.91 -26.15 -24.23
C ASN A 89 2.80 -24.89 -24.27
N SER A 90 3.53 -24.76 -25.37
CA SER A 90 4.41 -23.64 -25.69
C SER A 90 3.73 -22.52 -26.50
N ALA A 91 2.40 -22.43 -26.46
CA ALA A 91 1.68 -21.37 -27.15
C ALA A 91 2.19 -20.00 -26.67
N PRO A 92 2.46 -19.02 -27.55
CA PRO A 92 2.96 -17.71 -27.14
C PRO A 92 1.87 -16.96 -26.37
N ARG A 93 1.95 -17.01 -25.03
CA ARG A 93 0.96 -16.38 -24.15
C ARG A 93 1.28 -14.91 -23.83
N GLN A 94 2.45 -14.43 -24.28
CA GLN A 94 2.91 -13.06 -24.01
C GLN A 94 2.05 -11.96 -24.65
N CYS A 95 1.21 -12.31 -25.63
CA CYS A 95 0.31 -11.37 -26.29
C CYS A 95 -1.13 -11.41 -25.76
N ASP A 96 -1.39 -12.27 -24.78
CA ASP A 96 -2.70 -12.37 -24.16
C ASP A 96 -2.99 -11.13 -23.30
N ASP A 97 -4.26 -10.76 -23.17
CA ASP A 97 -4.66 -9.60 -22.37
C ASP A 97 -4.35 -9.77 -20.88
N CYS A 98 -4.30 -11.02 -20.38
CA CYS A 98 -3.85 -11.29 -19.01
C CYS A 98 -2.36 -11.03 -18.77
N ILE A 99 -1.60 -10.73 -19.83
CA ILE A 99 -0.23 -10.21 -19.73
C ILE A 99 -0.22 -8.71 -20.01
N LEU A 100 -0.72 -8.30 -21.18
CA LEU A 100 -0.59 -6.91 -21.62
C LEU A 100 -1.45 -5.93 -20.80
N GLY A 101 -2.58 -6.39 -20.25
CA GLY A 101 -3.49 -5.57 -19.45
C GLY A 101 -2.89 -5.15 -18.12
N PRO A 102 -2.40 -6.08 -17.28
CA PRO A 102 -1.63 -5.76 -16.09
C PRO A 102 -0.41 -4.88 -16.39
N MET A 103 0.36 -5.17 -17.45
CA MET A 103 1.48 -4.30 -17.85
C MET A 103 1.03 -2.86 -18.13
N GLN A 104 -0.13 -2.67 -18.78
CA GLN A 104 -0.72 -1.35 -19.02
C GLN A 104 -1.06 -0.62 -17.71
N LEU A 105 -1.58 -1.32 -16.71
CA LEU A 105 -1.85 -0.74 -15.39
C LEU A 105 -0.56 -0.35 -14.66
N GLU A 106 0.47 -1.20 -14.72
CA GLU A 106 1.77 -0.94 -14.12
C GLU A 106 2.39 0.35 -14.65
N VAL A 107 2.47 0.50 -15.98
CA VAL A 107 3.13 1.65 -16.61
C VAL A 107 2.30 2.93 -16.56
N ASN A 108 1.00 2.85 -16.28
CA ASN A 108 0.15 4.04 -16.11
C ASN A 108 -0.05 4.41 -14.63
N SER A 109 0.52 3.64 -13.71
CA SER A 109 0.50 3.93 -12.28
C SER A 109 1.76 4.68 -11.85
N PRO A 110 1.66 5.78 -11.08
CA PRO A 110 2.83 6.46 -10.52
C PRO A 110 3.63 5.57 -9.54
N ILE A 111 3.05 4.46 -9.07
CA ILE A 111 3.68 3.47 -8.19
C ILE A 111 4.40 2.37 -8.98
N GLY A 112 3.78 1.90 -10.07
CA GLY A 112 4.30 0.80 -10.88
C GLY A 112 5.28 1.24 -11.97
N HIS A 113 5.20 2.50 -12.38
CA HIS A 113 5.93 3.03 -13.53
C HIS A 113 7.44 3.10 -13.29
N THR A 114 8.17 2.61 -14.30
CA THR A 114 9.57 2.92 -14.53
C THR A 114 9.79 3.05 -16.03
N GLU A 115 10.85 3.73 -16.45
CA GLU A 115 11.19 3.85 -17.88
C GLU A 115 11.39 2.46 -18.52
N SER A 116 12.08 1.54 -17.82
CA SER A 116 12.30 0.16 -18.28
C SER A 116 10.98 -0.58 -18.53
N ARG A 117 10.04 -0.52 -17.58
CA ARG A 117 8.73 -1.18 -17.72
C ARG A 117 7.91 -0.56 -18.83
N ALA A 118 7.96 0.77 -18.98
CA ALA A 118 7.28 1.47 -20.06
C ALA A 118 7.82 1.03 -21.44
N ASP A 119 9.13 0.85 -21.57
CA ASP A 119 9.76 0.40 -22.82
C ASP A 119 9.48 -1.08 -23.11
N GLU A 120 9.50 -1.94 -22.10
CA GLU A 120 9.07 -3.35 -22.21
C GLU A 120 7.62 -3.46 -22.65
N PHE A 121 6.72 -2.68 -22.06
CA PHE A 121 5.30 -2.63 -22.44
C PHE A 121 5.10 -2.19 -23.89
N LYS A 122 5.74 -1.08 -24.30
CA LYS A 122 5.65 -0.59 -25.69
C LYS A 122 6.18 -1.63 -26.68
N SER A 123 7.28 -2.30 -26.34
CA SER A 123 7.87 -3.37 -27.14
C SER A 123 6.93 -4.56 -27.25
N ALA A 124 6.33 -5.00 -26.14
CA ALA A 124 5.37 -6.11 -26.10
C ALA A 124 4.14 -5.80 -26.96
N VAL A 125 3.48 -4.66 -26.75
CA VAL A 125 2.31 -4.22 -27.53
C VAL A 125 2.62 -4.17 -29.03
N SER A 126 3.78 -3.59 -29.40
CA SER A 126 4.24 -3.52 -30.78
C SER A 126 4.48 -4.90 -31.39
N SER A 127 5.19 -5.77 -30.68
CA SER A 127 5.51 -7.14 -31.14
C SER A 127 4.27 -8.01 -31.32
N CYS A 128 3.24 -7.76 -30.51
CA CYS A 128 1.96 -8.47 -30.56
C CYS A 128 0.98 -7.88 -31.58
N GLY A 129 1.28 -6.73 -32.18
CA GLY A 129 0.33 -6.00 -33.03
C GLY A 129 -0.95 -5.63 -32.28
N ALA A 130 -0.87 -5.48 -30.96
CA ALA A 130 -2.02 -5.36 -30.09
C ALA A 130 -2.57 -3.92 -30.09
N SER A 131 -3.89 -3.78 -30.04
CA SER A 131 -4.58 -2.48 -29.98
C SER A 131 -5.34 -2.31 -28.67
N GLY A 132 -5.64 -1.06 -28.28
CA GLY A 132 -6.38 -0.77 -27.04
C GLY A 132 -5.50 -0.65 -25.79
N TYR A 133 -4.17 -0.69 -25.95
CA TYR A 133 -3.19 -0.54 -24.88
C TYR A 133 -2.59 0.87 -24.91
N ALA A 134 -3.20 1.80 -24.18
CA ALA A 134 -2.75 3.19 -24.10
C ALA A 134 -1.69 3.37 -23.01
N TYR A 135 -0.70 4.23 -23.28
CA TYR A 135 0.31 4.67 -22.33
C TYR A 135 0.19 6.19 -22.13
N THR A 136 0.06 6.63 -20.87
CA THR A 136 -0.16 8.03 -20.52
C THR A 136 1.03 8.70 -19.83
N SER A 137 2.07 7.94 -19.47
CA SER A 137 3.25 8.43 -18.72
C SER A 137 2.87 9.19 -17.44
N PRO A 138 2.62 8.48 -16.33
CA PRO A 138 2.19 9.12 -15.09
C PRO A 138 3.26 10.07 -14.55
N PRO A 139 2.87 11.14 -13.83
CA PRO A 139 3.83 11.91 -13.05
C PRO A 139 4.49 11.01 -11.99
N PRO A 140 5.74 11.30 -11.59
CA PRO A 140 6.38 10.54 -10.52
C PRO A 140 5.59 10.70 -9.22
N TYR A 141 5.52 9.63 -8.41
CA TYR A 141 4.76 9.66 -7.15
C TYR A 141 5.32 10.68 -6.17
N LEU A 142 6.65 10.77 -6.08
CA LEU A 142 7.36 11.77 -5.30
C LEU A 142 8.06 12.77 -6.22
N PRO A 143 8.14 14.05 -5.84
CA PRO A 143 8.99 15.00 -6.55
C PRO A 143 10.44 14.51 -6.52
N SER A 144 11.13 14.62 -7.66
CA SER A 144 12.56 14.34 -7.72
C SER A 144 13.30 15.27 -6.75
N PRO A 145 14.35 14.81 -6.05
CA PRO A 145 15.16 15.69 -5.23
C PRO A 145 15.73 16.78 -6.15
N THR A 146 15.33 18.03 -5.91
CA THR A 146 15.88 19.19 -6.62
C THR A 146 17.37 19.22 -6.29
N SER A 147 18.22 18.93 -7.27
CA SER A 147 19.67 19.00 -7.12
C SER A 147 20.09 20.47 -6.97
N SER A 148 19.96 21.02 -5.76
CA SER A 148 20.63 22.26 -5.35
C SER A 148 21.85 21.87 -4.52
N PRO A 149 23.08 22.25 -4.93
CA PRO A 149 24.28 22.00 -4.15
C PRO A 149 24.36 23.07 -3.04
N GLU A 150 23.43 23.04 -2.09
CA GLU A 150 23.58 23.78 -0.84
C GLU A 150 23.93 22.80 0.26
N SER A 151 25.15 22.97 0.74
CA SER A 151 25.77 22.35 1.91
C SER A 151 24.74 21.86 2.93
N LEU A 152 24.43 20.56 2.90
CA LEU A 152 23.75 19.87 3.98
C LEU A 152 24.71 19.85 5.17
N ALA A 153 24.73 20.93 5.95
CA ALA A 153 24.92 20.79 7.37
C ALA A 153 23.71 19.99 7.86
N VAL A 154 23.82 18.66 7.77
CA VAL A 154 22.96 17.72 8.48
C VAL A 154 23.21 18.02 9.94
N VAL A 155 22.42 18.95 10.50
CA VAL A 155 22.01 18.79 11.88
C VAL A 155 21.33 17.42 11.86
N PRO A 156 21.81 16.41 12.59
CA PRO A 156 21.02 15.22 12.79
C PRO A 156 19.71 15.74 13.38
N GLN A 157 18.64 15.78 12.57
CA GLN A 157 17.32 15.70 13.16
C GLN A 157 17.31 14.29 13.74
N ASP A 158 17.71 14.26 15.01
CA ASP A 158 17.70 13.13 15.89
C ASP A 158 16.24 12.69 16.04
N TRP A 159 15.70 12.04 15.01
CA TRP A 159 14.40 11.37 15.08
C TRP A 159 14.53 10.09 15.91
N SER A 160 15.77 9.64 16.14
CA SER A 160 16.11 8.73 17.23
C SER A 160 15.84 9.32 18.62
N ALA A 161 15.77 10.65 18.78
CA ALA A 161 15.23 11.34 19.96
C ALA A 161 13.70 11.47 19.94
N ARG A 162 13.03 10.99 18.89
CA ARG A 162 11.60 10.68 18.92
C ARG A 162 11.30 9.25 19.40
N ARG A 163 12.29 8.56 19.98
CA ARG A 163 12.06 8.05 21.35
C ARG A 163 11.93 9.24 22.31
N MET A 164 10.95 10.12 22.06
CA MET A 164 10.33 10.82 23.16
C MET A 164 9.84 9.66 23.99
N SER A 165 10.33 9.52 25.22
CA SER A 165 9.53 8.89 26.24
C SER A 165 8.15 9.51 26.07
N SER A 166 7.22 8.80 25.44
CA SER A 166 5.90 9.36 25.23
C SER A 166 5.36 9.45 26.64
N GLU A 167 5.41 10.64 27.22
CA GLU A 167 5.08 10.82 28.62
C GLU A 167 3.70 10.24 28.82
N CYS A 168 3.57 9.33 29.77
CA CYS A 168 2.31 8.67 29.97
C CYS A 168 1.27 9.69 30.44
N ALA A 169 0.42 10.14 29.52
CA ALA A 169 -0.54 11.20 29.81
C ALA A 169 -1.71 10.64 30.61
N THR A 170 -2.21 9.47 30.19
CA THR A 170 -3.30 8.76 30.86
C THR A 170 -3.09 7.26 30.73
N THR A 171 -3.93 6.46 31.39
CA THR A 171 -3.91 5.00 31.25
C THR A 171 -5.25 4.47 30.76
N TYR A 172 -5.20 3.37 30.01
CA TYR A 172 -6.37 2.64 29.54
C TYR A 172 -6.33 1.19 30.00
N ARG A 173 -7.39 0.74 30.67
CA ARG A 173 -7.55 -0.66 31.08
C ARG A 173 -8.10 -1.49 29.92
N VAL A 174 -7.29 -2.39 29.40
CA VAL A 174 -7.64 -3.29 28.28
C VAL A 174 -8.86 -4.13 28.65
N ARG A 175 -9.85 -4.13 27.76
CA ARG A 175 -11.10 -4.91 27.89
C ARG A 175 -11.02 -6.16 27.05
N GLU A 176 -11.93 -7.09 27.33
CA GLU A 176 -12.08 -8.29 26.51
C GLU A 176 -12.53 -7.89 25.09
N GLY A 177 -11.80 -8.38 24.07
CA GLY A 177 -12.08 -8.07 22.67
C GLY A 177 -11.41 -6.81 22.13
N ASP A 178 -10.66 -6.06 22.95
CA ASP A 178 -9.90 -4.91 22.47
C ASP A 178 -8.73 -5.33 21.56
N THR A 179 -8.43 -4.48 20.58
CA THR A 179 -7.19 -4.49 19.79
C THR A 179 -6.48 -3.15 19.97
N CYS A 180 -5.18 -3.05 19.64
CA CYS A 180 -4.52 -1.74 19.66
C CYS A 180 -5.22 -0.74 18.74
N ASP A 181 -5.73 -1.17 17.59
CA ASP A 181 -6.45 -0.30 16.67
C ASP A 181 -7.79 0.18 17.25
N SER A 182 -8.54 -0.69 17.94
CA SER A 182 -9.82 -0.29 18.56
C SER A 182 -9.59 0.68 19.72
N ILE A 183 -8.55 0.46 20.52
CA ILE A 183 -8.16 1.35 21.61
C ILE A 183 -7.66 2.69 21.03
N ALA A 184 -6.73 2.65 20.08
CA ALA A 184 -6.17 3.82 19.41
C ALA A 184 -7.28 4.70 18.82
N ALA A 185 -8.21 4.10 18.08
CA ALA A 185 -9.35 4.81 17.51
C ALA A 185 -10.27 5.42 18.59
N ALA A 186 -10.59 4.67 19.65
CA ALA A 186 -11.47 5.15 20.71
C ALA A 186 -10.84 6.22 21.60
N GLN A 187 -9.52 6.22 21.72
CA GLN A 187 -8.75 7.15 22.55
C GLN A 187 -8.11 8.29 21.74
N GLU A 188 -8.34 8.33 20.42
CA GLU A 188 -7.79 9.33 19.50
C GLU A 188 -6.25 9.46 19.61
N VAL A 189 -5.58 8.31 19.76
CA VAL A 189 -4.11 8.22 19.76
C VAL A 189 -3.64 7.40 18.56
N PRO A 190 -2.53 7.77 17.88
CA PRO A 190 -1.97 6.93 16.83
C PRO A 190 -1.61 5.54 17.36
N SER A 191 -2.00 4.48 16.65
CA SER A 191 -1.72 3.10 17.10
C SER A 191 -0.22 2.80 17.21
N ARG A 192 0.60 3.42 16.36
CA ARG A 192 2.07 3.38 16.48
C ARG A 192 2.56 3.99 17.79
N ASP A 193 2.05 5.15 18.16
CA ASP A 193 2.45 5.83 19.40
C ASP A 193 1.96 5.05 20.62
N LEU A 194 0.79 4.41 20.53
CA LEU A 194 0.30 3.47 21.56
C LEU A 194 1.25 2.28 21.75
N VAL A 195 1.72 1.66 20.66
CA VAL A 195 2.69 0.55 20.77
C VAL A 195 4.04 1.05 21.28
N GLU A 196 4.54 2.19 20.79
CA GLU A 196 5.83 2.76 21.23
C GLU A 196 5.81 3.23 22.69
N ALA A 197 4.64 3.55 23.24
CA ALA A 197 4.47 3.94 24.65
C ALA A 197 4.49 2.76 25.63
N ASN A 198 4.39 1.51 25.13
CA ASN A 198 4.17 0.31 25.94
C ASN A 198 5.15 -0.79 25.52
N ASP A 199 6.30 -0.89 26.21
CA ASP A 199 7.39 -1.83 25.91
C ASP A 199 6.96 -3.32 25.90
N GLU A 200 5.85 -3.63 26.55
CA GLU A 200 5.24 -4.96 26.57
C GLU A 200 4.51 -5.34 25.27
N LEU A 201 4.24 -4.36 24.41
CA LEU A 201 3.64 -4.56 23.10
C LEU A 201 4.73 -4.65 22.04
N ASP A 202 4.63 -5.64 21.15
CA ASP A 202 5.46 -5.66 19.95
C ASP A 202 4.86 -4.77 18.84
N ALA A 203 5.64 -4.58 17.77
CA ALA A 203 5.26 -3.75 16.62
C ALA A 203 3.94 -4.15 15.93
N TRP A 204 3.42 -5.35 16.21
CA TRP A 204 2.17 -5.91 15.69
C TRP A 204 1.08 -5.98 16.76
N CYS A 205 1.21 -5.21 17.86
CA CYS A 205 0.31 -5.27 19.02
C CYS A 205 0.30 -6.65 19.71
N GLY A 206 1.32 -7.49 19.51
CA GLY A 206 1.49 -8.72 20.26
C GLY A 206 1.78 -8.42 21.74
N GLY A 207 1.20 -9.20 22.65
CA GLY A 207 1.35 -9.00 24.10
C GLY A 207 0.22 -8.22 24.77
N LEU A 208 -0.81 -7.80 24.02
CA LEU A 208 -2.00 -7.16 24.59
C LEU A 208 -2.81 -8.16 25.46
N GLU A 209 -2.99 -7.84 26.73
CA GLU A 209 -3.69 -8.71 27.70
C GLU A 209 -4.87 -7.98 28.34
N THR A 210 -6.02 -8.65 28.41
CA THR A 210 -7.21 -8.13 29.11
C THR A 210 -6.91 -7.86 30.57
N GLY A 211 -7.33 -6.69 31.05
CA GLY A 211 -7.03 -6.24 32.40
C GLY A 211 -5.59 -5.78 32.59
N ARG A 212 -4.82 -5.51 31.53
CA ARG A 212 -3.60 -4.70 31.64
C ARG A 212 -3.95 -3.23 31.55
N ASP A 213 -3.18 -2.38 32.23
CA ASP A 213 -3.24 -0.93 32.01
C ASP A 213 -2.17 -0.55 30.99
N LEU A 214 -2.60 -0.02 29.84
CA LEU A 214 -1.72 0.57 28.85
C LEU A 214 -1.52 2.04 29.14
N CYS A 215 -0.32 2.50 28.86
CA CYS A 215 -0.02 3.91 28.76
C CYS A 215 -0.62 4.50 27.48
N LEU A 216 -1.38 5.59 27.63
CA LEU A 216 -1.81 6.41 26.50
C LEU A 216 -0.86 7.61 26.40
N PRO A 217 -0.15 7.78 25.27
CA PRO A 217 0.65 8.98 25.05
C PRO A 217 -0.27 10.21 25.05
N PRO A 218 0.28 11.44 25.25
CA PRO A 218 -0.52 12.63 25.11
C PRO A 218 -1.16 12.58 23.74
N SER A 219 -2.46 12.83 23.65
CA SER A 219 -3.12 12.99 22.36
C SER A 219 -2.41 14.15 21.66
N ALA A 220 -1.40 13.85 20.84
CA ALA A 220 -1.10 14.67 19.70
C ALA A 220 -2.38 14.52 18.90
N LYS A 221 -3.30 15.47 19.10
CA LYS A 221 -4.42 15.60 18.19
C LYS A 221 -3.77 15.55 16.81
N CYS A 222 -4.01 14.49 16.06
CA CYS A 222 -4.16 14.66 14.63
C CYS A 222 -5.13 15.84 14.57
N THR A 223 -4.60 17.03 14.27
CA THR A 223 -5.40 18.23 14.38
C THR A 223 -6.24 18.18 13.13
N PHE A 224 -7.39 17.52 13.26
CA PHE A 224 -8.38 17.33 12.19
C PHE A 224 -8.81 18.68 11.61
#